data_AF-A0A699TWY9-F1
#
_entry.id   AF-A0A699TWY9-F1
#
_cell.length_a   1.000
_cell.length_b   1.000
_cell.length_c   1.000
_cell.angle_alpha   90.00
_cell.angle_beta   90.00
_cell.angle_gamma   90.00
#
_symmetry.space_group_name_H-M   'P 1'
#
loop_
_entity.id
_entity.type
_entity.pdbx_description
1 polymer ?
#
loop_
_entity_poly.entity_id
_entity_poly.type
_entity_poly.pdbx_seq_one_letter_code
_entity_poly.pdbx_strand_id
1 'polypeptide(L)'
;LNYAYDPVGNVLQIEDRAQPVRYFANQQVEPLRTFAYDTLYQLVEATGYEAKTMNRGPANDAFRTFIQADELGSYTQPDQPPSEEQIAEAFDANGNLRALQAGQDLAWDGRNQLSEVAPVVRESGINDSEVYRYDAAGLRVRKVRTTQARTVTHHNEVRYLPGLEIRTNTATG
;
A
#
# COMPACT_ATOMS: atom_id res chain seq x y z
N LEU A 1 16.30 0.84 -19.74
CA LEU A 1 15.30 1.91 -19.54
C LEU A 1 15.82 3.20 -20.13
N ASN A 2 14.98 3.92 -20.87
CA ASN A 2 15.24 5.26 -21.39
C ASN A 2 14.19 6.22 -20.84
N TYR A 3 14.61 7.46 -20.59
CA TYR A 3 13.78 8.49 -19.99
C TYR A 3 13.74 9.72 -20.89
N ALA A 4 12.58 10.34 -21.03
CA ALA A 4 12.44 11.67 -21.61
C ALA A 4 11.94 12.63 -20.53
N TYR A 5 12.42 13.88 -20.58
CA TYR A 5 12.13 14.89 -19.58
C TYR A 5 11.63 16.18 -20.23
N ASP A 6 10.85 16.95 -19.49
CA ASP A 6 10.62 18.35 -19.81
C ASP A 6 11.85 19.21 -19.42
N PRO A 7 11.89 20.51 -19.77
CA PRO A 7 13.02 21.38 -19.45
C PRO A 7 13.28 21.59 -17.94
N VAL A 8 12.29 21.33 -17.08
CA VAL A 8 12.39 21.48 -15.62
C VAL A 8 12.85 20.18 -14.96
N GLY A 9 12.80 19.07 -15.69
CA GLY A 9 13.27 17.75 -15.25
C GLY A 9 12.14 16.80 -14.85
N ASN A 10 10.87 17.11 -15.14
CA ASN A 10 9.78 16.15 -14.94
C ASN A 10 9.86 15.05 -15.99
N VAL A 11 9.62 13.80 -15.59
CA VAL A 11 9.68 12.64 -16.48
C VAL A 11 8.44 12.61 -17.37
N LEU A 12 8.59 12.83 -18.67
CA LEU A 12 7.49 12.74 -19.63
C LEU A 12 7.27 11.33 -20.15
N GLN A 13 8.34 10.52 -20.19
CA GLN A 13 8.29 9.18 -20.78
C GLN A 13 9.28 8.24 -20.11
N ILE A 14 8.87 6.98 -19.92
CA ILE A 14 9.75 5.87 -19.58
C ILE A 14 9.55 4.76 -20.62
N GLU A 15 10.64 4.34 -21.26
CA GLU A 15 10.65 3.26 -22.24
C GLU A 15 11.58 2.11 -21.79
N ASP A 16 11.04 0.90 -21.66
CA ASP A 16 11.82 -0.29 -21.38
C ASP A 16 12.17 -1.07 -22.65
N ARG A 17 13.26 -0.65 -23.32
CA ARG A 17 13.77 -1.32 -24.53
C ARG A 17 14.28 -2.75 -24.33
N ALA A 18 14.38 -3.23 -23.08
CA ALA A 18 14.70 -4.63 -22.83
C ALA A 18 13.47 -5.55 -23.01
N GLN A 19 12.27 -4.99 -23.06
CA GLN A 19 11.04 -5.75 -23.23
C GLN A 19 10.56 -5.70 -24.68
N PRO A 20 10.23 -6.85 -25.28
CA PRO A 20 9.61 -6.86 -26.60
C PRO A 20 8.19 -6.30 -26.51
N VAL A 21 7.72 -5.70 -27.60
CA VAL A 21 6.30 -5.42 -27.81
C VAL A 21 5.53 -6.74 -27.71
N ARG A 22 4.50 -6.77 -26.86
CA ARG A 22 3.65 -7.96 -26.67
C ARG A 22 2.28 -7.72 -27.27
N TYR A 23 1.55 -8.79 -27.53
CA TYR A 23 0.14 -8.72 -27.87
C TYR A 23 -0.67 -9.45 -26.81
N PHE A 24 -1.71 -8.80 -26.28
CA PHE A 24 -2.69 -9.41 -25.38
C PHE A 24 -4.09 -9.03 -25.86
N ALA A 25 -4.99 -10.02 -26.01
CA ALA A 25 -6.35 -9.81 -26.51
C ALA A 25 -6.42 -8.99 -27.83
N ASN A 26 -5.53 -9.27 -28.78
CA ASN A 26 -5.37 -8.52 -30.04
C ASN A 26 -5.01 -7.01 -29.87
N GLN A 27 -4.53 -6.62 -28.69
CA GLN A 27 -4.05 -5.28 -28.41
C GLN A 27 -2.52 -5.30 -28.24
N GLN A 28 -1.85 -4.34 -28.86
CA GLN A 28 -0.40 -4.15 -28.74
C GLN A 28 -0.06 -3.53 -27.39
N VAL A 29 0.83 -4.17 -26.63
CA VAL A 29 1.37 -3.70 -25.36
C VAL A 29 2.78 -3.22 -25.61
N GLU A 30 2.95 -1.91 -25.72
CA GLU A 30 4.25 -1.28 -25.83
C GLU A 30 4.87 -1.10 -24.43
N PRO A 31 6.20 -1.26 -24.28
CA PRO A 31 6.90 -1.04 -23.02
C PRO A 31 7.11 0.46 -22.75
N LEU A 32 6.06 1.24 -22.98
CA LEU A 32 6.05 2.69 -22.99
C LEU A 32 5.08 3.20 -21.92
N ARG A 33 5.55 4.14 -21.10
CA ARG A 33 4.74 4.87 -20.11
C ARG A 33 4.89 6.35 -20.38
N THR A 34 3.79 7.08 -20.45
CA THR A 34 3.77 8.53 -20.65
C THR A 34 3.13 9.22 -19.46
N PHE A 35 3.56 10.45 -19.18
CA PHE A 35 3.11 11.25 -18.05
C PHE A 35 2.82 12.69 -18.49
N ALA A 36 1.79 13.29 -17.91
CA ALA A 36 1.48 14.71 -18.07
C ALA A 36 1.33 15.38 -16.69
N TYR A 37 1.74 16.65 -16.63
CA TYR A 37 1.77 17.43 -15.40
C TYR A 37 0.99 18.73 -15.57
N ASP A 38 0.41 19.23 -14.48
CA ASP A 38 -0.07 20.61 -14.42
C ASP A 38 1.09 21.61 -14.27
N THR A 39 0.77 22.90 -14.19
CA THR A 39 1.77 23.98 -14.04
C THR A 39 2.45 24.01 -12.67
N LEU A 40 1.93 23.27 -11.69
CA LEU A 40 2.55 23.08 -10.37
C LEU A 40 3.38 21.79 -10.30
N TYR A 41 3.58 21.12 -11.44
CA TYR A 41 4.30 19.86 -11.57
C TYR A 41 3.64 18.69 -10.84
N GLN A 42 2.33 18.78 -10.61
CA GLN A 42 1.54 17.66 -10.11
C GLN A 42 1.15 16.77 -11.29
N LEU A 43 1.29 15.46 -11.10
CA LEU A 43 0.92 14.48 -12.10
C LEU A 43 -0.60 14.51 -12.33
N VAL A 44 -1.03 14.75 -13.56
CA VAL A 44 -2.46 14.78 -13.94
C VAL A 44 -2.86 13.62 -14.84
N GLU A 45 -1.89 13.00 -15.54
CA GLU A 45 -2.14 11.84 -16.39
C GLU A 45 -0.95 10.89 -16.39
N ALA A 46 -1.21 9.57 -16.37
CA ALA A 46 -0.20 8.54 -16.54
C ALA A 46 -0.76 7.38 -17.36
N THR A 47 0.04 6.85 -18.30
CA THR A 47 -0.29 5.66 -19.08
C THR A 47 0.68 4.51 -18.79
N GLY A 48 0.24 3.27 -19.01
CA GLY A 48 1.05 2.08 -18.85
C GLY A 48 0.23 0.80 -19.00
N TYR A 49 0.85 -0.34 -18.70
CA TYR A 49 0.19 -1.65 -18.68
C TYR A 49 0.28 -2.27 -17.28
N GLU A 50 -0.79 -2.94 -16.86
CA GLU A 50 -0.82 -3.75 -15.64
C GLU A 50 -1.16 -5.21 -15.96
N ALA A 51 -0.76 -6.14 -15.09
CA ALA A 51 -1.11 -7.54 -15.23
C ALA A 51 -2.57 -7.76 -14.77
N LYS A 52 -3.36 -8.49 -15.57
CA LYS A 52 -4.80 -8.72 -15.32
C LYS A 52 -5.12 -9.43 -13.99
N THR A 53 -4.17 -10.20 -13.44
CA THR A 53 -4.32 -10.84 -12.13
C THR A 53 -3.91 -9.90 -11.01
N MET A 54 -4.90 -9.37 -10.29
CA MET A 54 -4.70 -8.70 -9.01
C MET A 54 -4.75 -9.74 -7.89
N ASN A 55 -3.63 -9.95 -7.20
CA ASN A 55 -3.67 -10.56 -5.87
C ASN A 55 -4.20 -9.50 -4.89
N ARG A 56 -5.53 -9.33 -4.83
CA ARG A 56 -6.14 -8.63 -3.71
C ARG A 56 -5.88 -9.47 -2.46
N GLY A 57 -5.37 -8.83 -1.41
CA GLY A 57 -5.29 -9.44 -0.07
C GLY A 57 -6.66 -9.92 0.41
N PRO A 58 -6.77 -10.52 1.62
CA PRO A 58 -8.03 -11.01 2.14
C PRO A 58 -9.09 -9.90 2.07
N ALA A 59 -10.11 -10.13 1.24
CA ALA A 59 -11.15 -9.16 0.94
C ALA A 59 -12.02 -8.93 2.18
N ASN A 60 -11.87 -7.77 2.82
CA ASN A 60 -12.90 -7.15 3.62
C ASN A 60 -13.62 -6.13 2.73
N ASP A 61 -14.88 -6.42 2.37
CA ASP A 61 -15.74 -5.58 1.51
C ASP A 61 -16.09 -4.19 2.10
N ALA A 62 -15.47 -3.79 3.22
CA ALA A 62 -15.68 -2.49 3.85
C ALA A 62 -14.82 -1.38 3.22
N PHE A 63 -13.71 -1.69 2.54
CA PHE A 63 -12.85 -0.70 1.86
C PHE A 63 -12.57 -1.14 0.44
N ARG A 64 -13.60 -1.02 -0.40
CA ARG A 64 -13.40 -0.95 -1.85
C ARG A 64 -12.68 0.34 -2.16
N THR A 65 -11.36 0.32 -2.10
CA THR A 65 -10.61 1.42 -2.66
C THR A 65 -9.27 0.99 -3.25
N PHE A 66 -9.17 1.33 -4.53
CA PHE A 66 -7.98 1.45 -5.36
C PHE A 66 -7.41 0.14 -5.92
N ILE A 67 -7.22 0.15 -7.24
CA ILE A 67 -6.70 -0.93 -8.11
C ILE A 67 -7.79 -1.91 -8.58
N GLN A 68 -8.48 -1.51 -9.67
CA GLN A 68 -8.91 -2.38 -10.76
C GLN A 68 -8.79 -1.60 -12.09
N ALA A 69 -7.67 -1.70 -12.82
CA ALA A 69 -7.51 -1.01 -14.11
C ALA A 69 -7.98 -1.87 -15.30
N ASP A 70 -9.12 -2.55 -15.14
CA ASP A 70 -9.89 -3.12 -16.26
C ASP A 70 -11.33 -2.56 -16.34
N GLU A 71 -11.59 -1.48 -15.61
CA GLU A 71 -12.74 -0.62 -15.84
C GLU A 71 -12.18 0.80 -15.93
N LEU A 72 -12.61 1.60 -16.92
CA LEU A 72 -12.38 3.05 -16.96
C LEU A 72 -13.11 3.68 -15.75
N GLY A 73 -12.59 3.45 -14.55
CA GLY A 73 -13.02 4.07 -13.32
C GLY A 73 -12.25 5.35 -13.18
N SER A 74 -12.92 6.45 -13.49
CA SER A 74 -12.48 7.80 -13.15
C SER A 74 -11.79 7.85 -11.79
N TYR A 75 -10.88 8.80 -11.62
CA TYR A 75 -10.68 9.44 -10.32
C TYR A 75 -12.00 10.10 -9.91
N THR A 76 -13.06 9.35 -9.66
CA THR A 76 -14.18 9.84 -8.89
C THR A 76 -13.64 9.95 -7.48
N GLN A 77 -13.03 11.12 -7.24
CA GLN A 77 -13.36 11.93 -6.08
C GLN A 77 -14.76 11.48 -5.64
N PRO A 78 -14.92 10.90 -4.43
CA PRO A 78 -16.26 10.55 -3.97
C PRO A 78 -17.14 11.77 -4.27
N ASP A 79 -18.34 11.56 -4.84
CA ASP A 79 -19.18 12.66 -5.38
C ASP A 79 -19.35 13.81 -4.37
N GLN A 80 -19.05 13.53 -3.11
CA GLN A 80 -18.66 14.51 -2.11
C GLN A 80 -17.34 14.12 -1.42
N PRO A 81 -16.34 15.02 -1.32
CA PRO A 81 -15.16 14.79 -0.48
C PRO A 81 -15.58 14.58 0.99
N PRO A 82 -14.76 13.88 1.79
CA PRO A 82 -15.08 13.70 3.21
C PRO A 82 -15.27 15.06 3.89
N SER A 83 -16.23 15.14 4.82
CA SER A 83 -16.44 16.35 5.60
C SER A 83 -15.26 16.62 6.53
N GLU A 84 -15.13 17.86 7.00
CA GLU A 84 -14.09 18.23 7.96
C GLU A 84 -14.18 17.39 9.24
N GLU A 85 -15.39 17.03 9.67
CA GLU A 85 -15.60 16.14 10.81
C GLU A 85 -15.08 14.73 10.53
N GLN A 86 -15.37 14.18 9.35
CA GLN A 86 -14.87 12.85 8.96
C GLN A 86 -13.34 12.83 8.84
N ILE A 87 -12.74 13.91 8.35
CA ILE A 87 -11.29 14.08 8.32
C ILE A 87 -10.74 14.16 9.75
N ALA A 88 -11.32 15.00 10.61
CA ALA A 88 -10.88 15.15 11.99
C ALA A 88 -10.99 13.84 12.79
N GLU A 89 -12.01 13.02 12.53
CA GLU A 89 -12.17 11.70 13.14
C GLU A 89 -11.20 10.65 12.60
N ALA A 90 -10.72 10.78 11.36
CA ALA A 90 -9.79 9.84 10.75
C ALA A 90 -8.38 9.94 11.34
N PHE A 91 -8.02 11.07 11.95
CA PHE A 91 -6.70 11.33 12.50
C PHE A 91 -6.72 11.49 14.03
N ASP A 92 -5.60 11.22 14.68
CA ASP A 92 -5.38 11.61 16.07
C ASP A 92 -4.94 13.08 16.17
N ALA A 93 -4.76 13.58 17.40
CA ALA A 93 -4.36 14.97 17.63
C ALA A 93 -2.95 15.31 17.12
N ASN A 94 -2.13 14.30 16.82
CA ASN A 94 -0.78 14.46 16.26
C ASN A 94 -0.78 14.36 14.72
N GLY A 95 -1.95 14.18 14.09
CA GLY A 95 -2.09 14.03 12.65
C GLY A 95 -1.79 12.61 12.15
N ASN A 96 -1.77 11.61 13.04
CA ASN A 96 -1.59 10.22 12.63
C ASN A 96 -2.93 9.57 12.25
N LEU A 97 -2.95 8.80 11.17
CA LEU A 97 -4.17 8.10 10.72
C LEU A 97 -4.58 7.01 11.71
N ARG A 98 -5.85 6.98 12.13
CA ARG A 98 -6.35 6.00 13.12
C ARG A 98 -6.70 4.64 12.53
N ALA A 99 -7.06 4.58 11.26
CA ALA A 99 -7.40 3.33 10.57
C ALA A 99 -6.99 3.42 9.10
N LEU A 100 -6.31 2.39 8.59
CA LEU A 100 -5.92 2.31 7.18
C LEU A 100 -7.15 2.11 6.28
N GLN A 101 -8.06 1.28 6.80
CA GLN A 101 -9.36 0.90 6.28
C GLN A 101 -10.25 0.63 7.51
N ALA A 102 -11.57 0.66 7.39
CA ALA A 102 -12.47 0.32 8.49
C ALA A 102 -12.22 -1.12 8.93
N GLY A 103 -12.07 -1.27 10.24
CA GLY A 103 -11.67 -2.52 10.86
C GLY A 103 -10.18 -2.84 10.70
N GLN A 104 -9.35 -1.91 10.21
CA GLN A 104 -7.89 -2.00 10.19
C GLN A 104 -7.28 -0.83 10.95
N ASP A 105 -7.42 -0.88 12.27
CA ASP A 105 -6.94 0.15 13.17
C ASP A 105 -5.41 0.22 13.19
N LEU A 106 -4.91 1.44 13.33
CA LEU A 106 -3.50 1.79 13.41
C LEU A 106 -3.22 2.35 14.81
N ALA A 107 -2.28 1.76 15.52
CA ALA A 107 -1.83 2.24 16.82
C ALA A 107 -0.44 2.88 16.70
N TRP A 108 -0.28 4.06 17.26
CA TRP A 108 0.96 4.84 17.21
C TRP A 108 1.60 4.90 18.60
N ASP A 109 2.93 4.84 18.65
CA ASP A 109 3.65 5.05 19.90
C ASP A 109 3.82 6.54 20.25
N GLY A 110 4.37 6.83 21.43
CA GLY A 110 4.59 8.21 21.90
C GLY A 110 5.61 9.01 21.08
N ARG A 111 6.26 8.41 20.07
CA ARG A 111 7.16 9.08 19.13
C ARG A 111 6.53 9.27 17.75
N ASN A 112 5.21 9.10 17.62
CA ASN A 112 4.47 9.11 16.35
C ASN A 112 4.96 8.05 15.35
N GLN A 113 5.34 6.88 15.84
CA GLN A 113 5.73 5.75 14.99
C GLN A 113 4.63 4.69 15.02
N LEU A 114 4.30 4.12 13.86
CA LEU A 114 3.29 3.06 13.76
C LEU A 114 3.74 1.84 14.54
N SER A 115 3.07 1.53 15.65
CA SER A 115 3.48 0.49 16.60
C SER A 115 2.74 -0.84 16.40
N GLU A 116 1.50 -0.80 15.93
CA GLU A 116 0.68 -1.98 15.70
C GLU A 116 -0.43 -1.72 14.66
N VAL A 117 -0.79 -2.76 13.92
CA VAL A 117 -1.95 -2.83 13.04
C VAL A 117 -2.70 -4.12 13.33
N ALA A 118 -4.03 -4.08 13.27
CA ALA A 118 -4.88 -5.28 13.26
C ALA A 118 -5.37 -5.56 11.83
N PRO A 119 -4.71 -6.44 11.04
CA PRO A 119 -5.07 -6.63 9.63
C PRO A 119 -6.45 -7.27 9.42
N VAL A 120 -6.85 -8.12 10.38
CA VAL A 120 -8.14 -8.80 10.40
C VAL A 120 -8.70 -8.68 11.81
N VAL A 121 -9.74 -7.86 11.95
CA VAL A 121 -10.55 -7.75 13.16
C VAL A 121 -11.71 -8.73 13.07
N ARG A 122 -11.93 -9.49 14.15
CA ARG A 122 -13.00 -10.50 14.26
C ARG A 122 -13.99 -10.05 15.32
N GLU A 123 -15.28 -10.32 15.10
CA GLU A 123 -16.35 -10.05 16.08
C GLU A 123 -16.14 -10.84 17.38
N SER A 124 -15.58 -12.05 17.27
CA SER A 124 -15.27 -12.93 18.39
C SER A 124 -13.94 -13.63 18.15
N GLY A 125 -13.16 -13.79 19.23
CA GLY A 125 -11.83 -14.39 19.20
C GLY A 125 -10.69 -13.36 19.13
N ILE A 126 -9.48 -13.85 18.89
CA ILE A 126 -8.28 -13.02 18.84
C ILE A 126 -8.13 -12.45 17.42
N ASN A 127 -7.87 -11.15 17.31
CA ASN A 127 -7.57 -10.50 16.04
C ASN A 127 -6.20 -10.92 15.51
N ASP A 128 -6.00 -10.80 14.20
CA ASP A 128 -4.64 -10.83 13.66
C ASP A 128 -3.93 -9.54 14.07
N SER A 129 -2.61 -9.59 14.23
CA SER A 129 -1.81 -8.40 14.55
C SER A 129 -0.52 -8.34 13.76
N GLU A 130 -0.07 -7.13 13.42
CA GLU A 130 1.28 -6.85 12.97
C GLU A 130 1.87 -5.72 13.82
N VAL A 131 2.93 -6.03 14.56
CA VAL A 131 3.54 -5.16 15.58
C VAL A 131 4.95 -4.76 15.15
N TYR A 132 5.31 -3.50 15.33
CA TYR A 132 6.59 -2.93 14.95
C TYR A 132 7.36 -2.39 16.14
N ARG A 133 8.70 -2.45 16.07
CA ARG A 133 9.60 -1.81 17.04
C ARG A 133 10.69 -1.05 16.32
N TYR A 134 11.08 0.06 16.91
CA TYR A 134 12.03 1.01 16.37
C TYR A 134 13.21 1.19 17.33
N ASP A 135 14.37 1.56 16.79
CA ASP A 135 15.51 1.99 17.60
C ASP A 135 15.38 3.47 18.02
N ALA A 136 16.39 3.96 18.72
CA ALA A 136 16.43 5.36 19.17
C ALA A 136 16.47 6.36 18.00
N ALA A 137 16.98 5.99 16.83
CA ALA A 137 17.01 6.83 15.63
C ALA A 137 15.67 6.80 14.86
N GLY A 138 14.77 5.89 15.23
CA GLY A 138 13.47 5.72 14.59
C GLY A 138 13.48 4.72 13.42
N LEU A 139 14.57 3.96 13.24
CA LEU A 139 14.62 2.90 12.24
C LEU A 139 13.89 1.66 12.76
N ARG A 140 13.09 1.03 11.90
CA ARG A 140 12.38 -0.21 12.27
C ARG A 140 13.38 -1.35 12.41
N VAL A 141 13.46 -1.93 13.61
CA VAL A 141 14.38 -3.04 13.93
C VAL A 141 13.67 -4.38 14.06
N ARG A 142 12.34 -4.39 14.26
CA ARG A 142 11.56 -5.61 14.39
C ARG A 142 10.16 -5.44 13.82
N LYS A 143 9.67 -6.51 13.20
CA LYS A 143 8.28 -6.67 12.76
C LYS A 143 7.81 -8.07 13.13
N VAL A 144 6.67 -8.18 13.80
CA VAL A 144 6.06 -9.46 14.16
C VAL A 144 4.63 -9.47 13.64
N ARG A 145 4.30 -10.45 12.81
CA ARG A 145 2.93 -10.70 12.37
C ARG A 145 2.41 -11.98 13.03
N THR A 146 1.26 -11.89 13.67
CA THR A 146 0.53 -13.02 14.21
C THR A 146 -0.77 -13.17 13.44
N THR A 147 -1.00 -14.34 12.84
CA THR A 147 -2.26 -14.65 12.15
C THR A 147 -2.94 -15.84 12.79
N GLN A 148 -4.22 -15.69 13.12
CA GLN A 148 -5.04 -16.73 13.71
C GLN A 148 -5.71 -17.56 12.63
N ALA A 149 -5.35 -18.84 12.53
CA ALA A 149 -6.16 -19.83 11.83
C ALA A 149 -7.03 -20.59 12.82
N ARG A 150 -7.98 -21.39 12.32
CA ARG A 150 -8.98 -22.07 13.16
C ARG A 150 -8.39 -22.94 14.28
N THR A 151 -7.22 -23.53 14.05
CA THR A 151 -6.58 -24.48 14.98
C THR A 151 -5.10 -24.19 15.23
N VAL A 152 -4.54 -23.18 14.56
CA VAL A 152 -3.10 -22.89 14.58
C VAL A 152 -2.91 -21.38 14.56
N THR A 153 -2.00 -20.88 15.37
CA THR A 153 -1.51 -19.51 15.32
C THR A 153 -0.17 -19.50 14.60
N HIS A 154 -0.07 -18.71 13.54
CA HIS A 154 1.21 -18.47 12.86
C HIS A 154 1.87 -17.19 13.38
N HIS A 155 3.17 -17.26 13.63
CA HIS A 155 4.01 -16.14 14.01
C HIS A 155 5.14 -15.97 13.01
N ASN A 156 5.15 -14.82 12.34
CA ASN A 156 6.20 -14.42 11.41
C ASN A 156 6.96 -13.23 12.00
N GLU A 157 8.24 -13.43 12.31
CA GLU A 157 9.12 -12.39 12.83
C GLU A 157 10.19 -12.02 11.80
N VAL A 158 10.39 -10.72 11.60
CA VAL A 158 11.52 -10.15 10.87
C VAL A 158 12.32 -9.27 11.82
N ARG A 159 13.63 -9.50 11.90
CA ARG A 159 14.59 -8.60 12.57
C ARG A 159 15.47 -7.94 11.51
N TYR A 160 15.52 -6.62 11.56
CA TYR A 160 16.30 -5.80 10.65
C TYR A 160 17.62 -5.41 11.32
N LEU A 161 18.71 -5.74 10.65
CA LEU A 161 20.08 -5.43 11.04
C LEU A 161 20.77 -4.72 9.86
N PRO A 162 21.90 -4.03 10.08
CA PRO A 162 22.64 -3.39 8.98
C PRO A 162 23.00 -4.40 7.89
N GLY A 163 22.40 -4.25 6.71
CA GLY A 163 22.62 -5.12 5.55
C GLY A 163 22.05 -6.54 5.67
N LEU A 164 21.21 -6.84 6.67
CA LEU A 164 20.69 -8.18 6.92
C LEU A 164 19.25 -8.18 7.43
N GLU A 165 18.44 -9.11 6.93
CA GLU A 165 17.13 -9.44 7.49
C GLU A 165 17.11 -10.89 7.98
N ILE A 166 16.75 -11.10 9.23
CA ILE A 166 16.51 -12.45 9.77
C ILE A 166 15.02 -12.68 9.81
N ARG A 167 14.54 -13.73 9.14
CA ARG A 167 13.12 -14.09 9.04
C ARG A 167 12.86 -15.44 9.72
N THR A 168 11.93 -15.47 10.67
CA THR A 168 11.51 -16.68 11.38
C THR A 168 10.00 -16.87 11.21
N ASN A 169 9.57 -18.08 10.91
CA ASN A 169 8.16 -18.47 10.81
C ASN A 169 7.92 -19.68 11.70
N THR A 170 6.99 -19.57 12.64
CA THR A 170 6.58 -20.65 13.53
C THR A 170 5.07 -20.76 13.57
N ALA A 171 4.58 -21.96 13.83
CA ALA A 171 3.16 -22.24 13.96
C ALA A 171 2.92 -23.04 15.24
N THR A 172 1.96 -22.61 16.06
CA THR A 172 1.62 -23.24 17.34
C THR A 172 0.13 -23.59 17.33
N GLY A 173 -0.23 -24.81 17.73
CA GLY A 173 -1.61 -25.29 17.82
C GLY A 173 -1.73 -26.43 18.81
#